data_AF-A0A7R9VDW7-F1
#
_entry.id   AF-A0A7R9VDW7-F1
#
_cell.length_a   1.000
_cell.length_b   1.000
_cell.length_c   1.000
_cell.angle_alpha   90.00
_cell.angle_beta   90.00
_cell.angle_gamma   90.00
#
_symmetry.space_group_name_H-M   'P 1'
#
loop_
_entity.id
_entity.type
_entity.pdbx_description
1 polymer ?
#
loop_
_entity_poly.entity_id
_entity_poly.type
_entity_poly.pdbx_seq_one_letter_code
_entity_poly.pdbx_strand_id
1 'polypeptide(L)'
;MISRCKIILLAIVIAAATTLGAVMARRGQKPTQVSVSSKTQWIKMLLRELTNGEQLDDPGSPQHKALKWLTEEDSFELSTEDTWDALQRYALATFFFATGGHLGDSVGRNWNNTLRFLSAQHVCQWNVNVQYETLSGMTKNHGVSCSVGNTVDAVVIPENNVSRSLPSEIGL
;
A
#
# COMPACT_ATOMS: atom_id res chain seq x y z
N MET A 1 12.00 -39.83 -63.47
CA MET A 1 12.78 -40.68 -62.52
C MET A 1 13.97 -41.25 -63.27
N ILE A 2 15.11 -41.44 -62.57
CA ILE A 2 16.45 -41.88 -63.07
C ILE A 2 17.26 -40.68 -63.64
N SER A 3 18.53 -40.36 -63.33
CA SER A 3 19.60 -40.99 -62.56
C SER A 3 20.75 -39.99 -62.29
N ARG A 4 21.35 -40.12 -61.09
CA ARG A 4 22.80 -40.21 -60.79
C ARG A 4 23.74 -39.06 -61.17
N CYS A 5 24.38 -38.51 -60.14
CA CYS A 5 25.84 -38.32 -60.15
C CYS A 5 26.41 -38.93 -58.85
N LYS A 6 27.25 -39.97 -58.99
CA LYS A 6 28.00 -40.62 -57.90
C LYS A 6 29.40 -40.02 -57.91
N ILE A 7 29.93 -39.59 -56.76
CA ILE A 7 31.38 -39.69 -56.47
C ILE A 7 31.53 -40.13 -55.00
N ILE A 8 32.41 -41.11 -54.81
CA ILE A 8 32.71 -41.88 -53.61
C ILE A 8 34.09 -41.41 -53.08
N LEU A 9 34.37 -41.68 -51.79
CA LEU A 9 35.69 -41.76 -51.12
C LEU A 9 36.22 -40.39 -50.61
N LEU A 10 36.83 -40.25 -49.42
CA LEU A 10 37.47 -41.17 -48.48
C LEU A 10 37.56 -40.47 -47.10
N ALA A 11 37.63 -41.25 -46.02
CA ALA A 11 37.71 -40.80 -44.62
C ALA A 11 39.01 -40.05 -44.28
N ILE A 12 38.97 -39.14 -43.29
CA ILE A 12 40.03 -38.90 -42.29
C ILE A 12 39.37 -38.46 -40.98
N VAL A 13 39.62 -39.24 -39.92
CA VAL A 13 39.35 -38.89 -38.52
C VAL A 13 40.49 -38.00 -38.04
N ILE A 14 40.19 -36.81 -37.50
CA ILE A 14 41.05 -36.17 -36.51
C ILE A 14 40.15 -35.61 -35.39
N ALA A 15 40.27 -36.22 -34.22
CA ALA A 15 39.77 -35.68 -32.97
C ALA A 15 40.81 -34.73 -32.36
N ALA A 16 40.38 -33.54 -31.93
CA ALA A 16 41.03 -32.73 -30.89
C ALA A 16 40.07 -31.56 -30.53
N ALA A 17 39.36 -31.65 -29.41
CA ALA A 17 39.76 -31.12 -28.09
C ALA A 17 39.29 -29.67 -27.85
N THR A 18 38.20 -29.57 -27.08
CA THR A 18 37.91 -28.60 -26.00
C THR A 18 38.15 -27.11 -26.24
N THR A 19 37.08 -26.32 -26.16
CA THR A 19 36.89 -25.36 -25.06
C THR A 19 35.41 -25.17 -24.74
N LEU A 20 35.09 -25.27 -23.45
CA LEU A 20 33.81 -24.88 -22.86
C LEU A 20 33.54 -23.41 -23.17
N GLY A 21 32.40 -23.16 -23.80
CA GLY A 21 31.84 -21.82 -23.96
C GLY A 21 30.33 -21.91 -23.94
N ALA A 22 29.76 -22.60 -22.95
CA ALA A 22 28.33 -22.50 -22.68
C ALA A 22 28.06 -21.06 -22.21
N VAL A 23 27.68 -20.19 -23.16
CA VAL A 23 27.05 -18.91 -22.87
C VAL A 23 25.76 -19.24 -22.14
N MET A 24 25.81 -19.22 -20.81
CA MET A 24 24.62 -19.31 -19.98
C MET A 24 23.75 -18.11 -20.32
N ALA A 25 22.64 -18.38 -21.01
CA ALA A 25 21.54 -17.45 -21.11
C ALA A 25 21.12 -17.07 -19.68
N ARG A 26 21.45 -15.84 -19.27
CA ARG A 26 20.86 -15.21 -18.08
C ARG A 26 19.36 -15.09 -18.35
N ARG A 27 18.59 -16.11 -17.95
CA ARG A 27 17.14 -15.98 -17.78
C ARG A 27 16.91 -14.80 -16.86
N GLY A 28 16.18 -13.81 -17.35
CA GLY A 28 15.82 -12.62 -16.59
C GLY A 28 15.21 -13.01 -15.25
N GLN A 29 15.83 -12.55 -14.17
CA GLN A 29 15.10 -12.39 -12.92
C GLN A 29 14.06 -11.29 -13.16
N LYS A 30 12.80 -11.71 -13.26
CA LYS A 30 11.65 -10.82 -13.14
C LYS A 30 11.73 -10.18 -11.74
N PRO A 31 11.74 -8.85 -11.59
CA PRO A 31 11.81 -8.25 -10.28
C PRO A 31 10.53 -8.55 -9.49
N THR A 32 10.71 -9.04 -8.26
CA THR A 32 9.86 -8.78 -7.09
C THR A 32 8.40 -9.28 -7.13
N GLN A 33 8.19 -10.51 -6.65
CA GLN A 33 6.87 -11.00 -6.16
C GLN A 33 6.91 -11.35 -4.66
N VAL A 34 8.04 -11.15 -3.98
CA VAL A 34 8.29 -11.64 -2.61
C VAL A 34 8.06 -10.57 -1.52
N SER A 35 8.04 -9.26 -1.86
CA SER A 35 7.80 -8.19 -0.87
C SER A 35 6.31 -7.90 -0.61
N VAL A 36 5.49 -7.86 -1.66
CA VAL A 36 4.07 -7.47 -1.58
C VAL A 36 3.22 -8.54 -0.86
N SER A 37 3.49 -9.82 -1.12
CA SER A 37 2.77 -10.93 -0.47
C SER A 37 3.10 -11.03 1.01
N SER A 38 4.36 -10.81 1.40
CA SER A 38 4.81 -10.87 2.80
C SER A 38 4.25 -9.72 3.65
N LYS A 39 4.30 -8.47 3.15
CA LYS A 39 3.67 -7.30 3.81
C LYS A 39 2.17 -7.53 4.03
N THR A 40 1.47 -7.97 2.97
CA THR A 40 0.03 -8.22 3.02
C THR A 40 -0.35 -9.29 4.04
N GLN A 41 0.39 -10.40 4.08
CA GLN A 41 0.12 -11.47 5.03
C GLN A 41 0.35 -11.02 6.48
N TRP A 42 1.44 -10.31 6.74
CA TRP A 42 1.75 -9.76 8.06
C TRP A 42 0.67 -8.78 8.54
N ILE A 43 0.24 -7.82 7.70
CA ILE A 43 -0.85 -6.88 8.03
C ILE A 43 -2.13 -7.65 8.37
N LYS A 44 -2.51 -8.64 7.55
CA LYS A 44 -3.73 -9.43 7.80
C LYS A 44 -3.66 -10.20 9.11
N MET A 45 -2.50 -10.75 9.46
CA MET A 45 -2.30 -11.43 10.75
C MET A 45 -2.40 -10.46 11.92
N LEU A 46 -1.72 -9.30 11.83
CA LEU A 46 -1.75 -8.26 12.86
C LEU A 46 -3.18 -7.78 13.14
N LEU A 47 -3.96 -7.48 12.10
CA LEU A 47 -5.29 -6.89 12.26
C LEU A 47 -6.35 -7.88 12.73
N ARG A 48 -6.20 -9.18 12.45
CA ARG A 48 -7.14 -10.22 12.92
C ARG A 48 -7.15 -10.38 14.43
N GLU A 49 -6.07 -10.01 15.12
CA GLU A 49 -6.00 -10.03 16.58
C GLU A 49 -6.70 -8.82 17.22
N LEU A 50 -6.90 -7.74 16.47
CA LEU A 50 -7.34 -6.44 16.99
C LEU A 50 -8.73 -6.03 16.51
N THR A 51 -9.19 -6.60 15.40
CA THR A 51 -10.44 -6.24 14.74
C THR A 51 -11.30 -7.49 14.54
N ASN A 52 -12.62 -7.33 14.62
CA ASN A 52 -13.53 -8.43 14.32
C ASN A 52 -13.29 -8.93 12.88
N GLY A 53 -12.93 -10.21 12.75
CA GLY A 53 -12.65 -10.84 11.46
C GLY A 53 -13.80 -10.71 10.45
N GLU A 54 -15.06 -10.70 10.91
CA GLU A 54 -16.22 -10.51 10.04
C GLU A 54 -16.20 -9.13 9.34
N GLN A 55 -15.74 -8.09 10.04
CA GLN A 55 -15.61 -6.75 9.46
C GLN A 55 -14.47 -6.70 8.46
N LEU A 56 -13.35 -7.41 8.70
CA LEU A 56 -12.24 -7.49 7.75
C LEU A 56 -12.64 -8.21 6.46
N ASP A 57 -13.56 -9.18 6.55
CA ASP A 57 -14.00 -9.99 5.42
C ASP A 57 -15.20 -9.37 4.66
N ASP A 58 -15.94 -8.41 5.25
CA ASP A 58 -17.06 -7.70 4.60
C ASP A 58 -16.60 -6.53 3.71
N PRO A 59 -16.73 -6.61 2.36
CA PRO A 59 -16.32 -5.53 1.45
C PRO A 59 -17.04 -4.19 1.65
N GLY A 60 -18.21 -4.21 2.29
CA GLY A 60 -18.97 -3.00 2.63
C GLY A 60 -18.37 -2.22 3.80
N SER A 61 -17.63 -2.90 4.68
CA SER A 61 -17.17 -2.34 5.95
C SER A 61 -16.04 -1.31 5.75
N PRO A 62 -15.90 -0.34 6.67
CA PRO A 62 -14.73 0.53 6.73
C PRO A 62 -13.43 -0.23 6.93
N GLN A 63 -13.44 -1.27 7.77
CA GLN A 63 -12.29 -2.09 8.13
C GLN A 63 -11.71 -2.80 6.92
N HIS A 64 -12.56 -3.41 6.09
CA HIS A 64 -12.14 -4.07 4.87
C HIS A 64 -11.54 -3.07 3.88
N LYS A 65 -12.18 -1.91 3.71
CA LYS A 65 -11.67 -0.85 2.80
C LYS A 65 -10.31 -0.34 3.26
N ALA A 66 -10.11 -0.14 4.56
CA ALA A 66 -8.84 0.24 5.14
C ALA A 66 -7.77 -0.85 4.94
N LEU A 67 -8.10 -2.11 5.21
CA LEU A 67 -7.20 -3.25 4.97
C LEU A 67 -6.80 -3.33 3.49
N LYS A 68 -7.76 -3.21 2.57
CA LYS A 68 -7.52 -3.25 1.14
C LYS A 68 -6.60 -2.11 0.72
N TRP A 69 -6.90 -0.87 1.12
CA TRP A 69 -6.04 0.27 0.83
C TRP A 69 -4.62 0.06 1.37
N LEU A 70 -4.46 -0.36 2.63
CA LEU A 70 -3.17 -0.53 3.28
C LEU A 70 -2.29 -1.62 2.63
N THR A 71 -2.93 -2.63 2.03
CA THR A 71 -2.24 -3.78 1.43
C THR A 71 -2.02 -3.64 -0.07
N GLU A 72 -2.90 -2.93 -0.78
CA GLU A 72 -2.90 -2.85 -2.25
C GLU A 72 -2.52 -1.47 -2.81
N GLU A 73 -2.80 -0.38 -2.09
CA GLU A 73 -2.70 1.00 -2.61
C GLU A 73 -1.72 1.88 -1.83
N ASP A 74 -1.50 1.58 -0.55
CA ASP A 74 -0.62 2.37 0.30
C ASP A 74 0.85 2.22 -0.11
N SER A 75 1.38 3.32 -0.65
CA SER A 75 2.77 3.45 -1.09
C SER A 75 3.74 3.86 0.04
N PHE A 76 3.25 4.05 1.26
CA PHE A 76 4.12 4.18 2.42
C PHE A 76 4.83 2.85 2.71
N GLU A 77 6.15 2.93 2.87
CA GLU A 77 7.01 1.77 3.10
C GLU A 77 6.90 1.31 4.56
N LEU A 78 5.87 0.51 4.85
CA LEU A 78 5.73 -0.16 6.14
C LEU A 78 6.80 -1.23 6.31
N SER A 79 7.56 -1.12 7.41
CA SER A 79 8.41 -2.20 7.89
C SER A 79 7.57 -3.21 8.67
N THR A 80 7.83 -4.51 8.49
CA THR A 80 7.22 -5.57 9.31
C THR A 80 7.67 -5.55 10.78
N GLU A 81 8.73 -4.78 11.07
CA GLU A 81 9.20 -4.52 12.44
C GLU A 81 8.48 -3.33 13.08
N ASP A 82 7.83 -2.48 12.28
CA ASP A 82 7.11 -1.30 12.75
C ASP A 82 5.59 -1.55 12.74
N THR A 83 5.15 -2.25 13.78
CA THR A 83 3.72 -2.48 14.01
C THR A 83 2.96 -1.18 14.27
N TRP A 84 3.59 -0.17 14.85
CA TRP A 84 2.91 1.04 15.30
C TRP A 84 2.46 1.89 14.11
N ASP A 85 3.32 2.07 13.12
CA ASP A 85 2.96 2.79 11.89
C ASP A 85 1.81 2.09 11.14
N ALA A 86 1.80 0.76 11.09
CA ALA A 86 0.72 0.01 10.46
C ALA A 86 -0.62 0.19 11.20
N LEU A 87 -0.61 0.17 12.54
CA LEU A 87 -1.81 0.34 13.35
C LEU A 87 -2.38 1.75 13.26
N GLN A 88 -1.54 2.79 13.39
CA GLN A 88 -1.98 4.18 13.27
C GLN A 88 -2.57 4.46 11.87
N ARG A 89 -1.91 3.95 10.82
CA ARG A 89 -2.43 4.06 9.44
C ARG A 89 -3.74 3.33 9.27
N TYR A 90 -3.85 2.11 9.79
CA TYR A 90 -5.08 1.33 9.74
C TYR A 90 -6.24 2.01 10.47
N ALA A 91 -6.02 2.49 11.69
CA ALA A 91 -7.01 3.21 12.49
C ALA A 91 -7.53 4.45 11.75
N LEU A 92 -6.62 5.27 11.22
CA LEU A 92 -6.97 6.50 10.52
C LEU A 92 -7.62 6.24 9.14
N ALA A 93 -7.21 5.19 8.43
CA ALA A 93 -7.86 4.79 7.19
C ALA A 93 -9.28 4.24 7.45
N THR A 94 -9.45 3.45 8.51
CA THR A 94 -10.77 2.96 8.94
C THR A 94 -11.66 4.12 9.33
N PHE A 95 -11.15 5.09 10.08
CA PHE A 95 -11.84 6.35 10.40
C PHE A 95 -12.29 7.12 9.16
N PHE A 96 -11.40 7.29 8.17
CA PHE A 96 -11.74 7.95 6.92
C PHE A 96 -12.93 7.26 6.22
N PHE A 97 -12.86 5.94 6.01
CA PHE A 97 -13.95 5.21 5.34
C PHE A 97 -15.23 5.12 6.18
N ALA A 98 -15.10 5.01 7.51
CA ALA A 98 -16.23 4.92 8.43
C ALA A 98 -17.05 6.22 8.44
N THR A 99 -16.38 7.35 8.25
CA THR A 99 -16.99 8.67 8.42
C THR A 99 -17.39 9.38 7.12
N GLY A 100 -17.43 8.63 6.00
CA GLY A 100 -17.89 9.12 4.71
C GLY A 100 -16.79 9.57 3.76
N GLY A 101 -15.51 9.37 4.10
CA GLY A 101 -14.42 9.45 3.13
C GLY A 101 -14.52 8.30 2.12
N HIS A 102 -14.15 8.57 0.87
CA HIS A 102 -14.01 7.55 -0.16
C HIS A 102 -12.94 7.95 -1.19
N LEU A 103 -12.53 6.97 -1.98
CA LEU A 103 -11.60 7.14 -3.10
C LEU A 103 -12.40 7.41 -4.37
N GLY A 104 -12.01 8.42 -5.16
CA GLY A 104 -12.63 8.75 -6.45
C GLY A 104 -13.92 9.58 -6.38
N ASP A 105 -14.45 9.93 -7.55
CA ASP A 105 -15.59 10.82 -7.82
C ASP A 105 -16.93 10.06 -7.83
N SER A 106 -17.29 9.39 -6.74
CA SER A 106 -18.58 8.72 -6.62
C SER A 106 -19.56 9.50 -5.72
N VAL A 107 -20.76 9.69 -6.25
CA VAL A 107 -21.84 10.53 -5.73
C VAL A 107 -22.31 10.04 -4.34
N GLY A 108 -21.99 10.80 -3.28
CA GLY A 108 -22.56 10.60 -1.94
C GLY A 108 -21.69 11.19 -0.83
N ARG A 109 -22.12 12.34 -0.26
CA ARG A 109 -21.54 13.07 0.89
C ARG A 109 -20.09 12.71 1.23
N ASN A 110 -19.18 13.34 0.51
CA ASN A 110 -17.75 13.25 0.72
C ASN A 110 -17.36 14.12 1.92
N TRP A 111 -16.21 13.80 2.50
CA TRP A 111 -15.45 14.82 3.21
C TRP A 111 -15.20 16.03 2.28
N ASN A 112 -15.38 17.25 2.78
CA ASN A 112 -15.15 18.47 2.00
C ASN A 112 -13.68 18.60 1.60
N ASN A 113 -12.79 18.14 2.46
CA ASN A 113 -11.34 18.12 2.29
C ASN A 113 -10.82 16.77 2.77
N THR A 114 -10.01 16.10 1.96
CA THR A 114 -9.41 14.81 2.35
C THR A 114 -8.30 14.97 3.39
N LEU A 115 -7.79 16.19 3.60
CA LEU A 115 -6.75 16.51 4.59
C LEU A 115 -5.51 15.63 4.42
N ARG A 116 -5.22 15.19 3.18
CA ARG A 116 -4.14 14.25 2.82
C ARG A 116 -4.24 12.86 3.48
N PHE A 117 -5.39 12.49 4.02
CA PHE A 117 -5.65 11.12 4.42
C PHE A 117 -5.40 10.18 3.24
N LEU A 118 -4.90 8.98 3.56
CA LEU A 118 -4.55 7.94 2.59
C LEU A 118 -3.42 8.32 1.61
N SER A 119 -2.66 9.38 1.92
CA SER A 119 -1.46 9.72 1.14
C SER A 119 -0.26 8.85 1.52
N ALA A 120 0.73 8.82 0.62
CA ALA A 120 2.01 8.13 0.83
C ALA A 120 2.88 8.73 1.95
N GLN A 121 2.46 9.85 2.56
CA GLN A 121 3.19 10.50 3.63
C GLN A 121 2.93 9.80 4.98
N HIS A 122 3.81 10.03 5.95
CA HIS A 122 3.58 9.58 7.32
C HIS A 122 2.28 10.19 7.86
N VAL A 123 1.55 9.50 8.74
CA VAL A 123 0.22 9.93 9.22
C VAL A 123 0.25 11.32 9.86
N CYS A 124 1.36 11.71 10.49
CA CYS A 124 1.57 13.05 11.05
C CYS A 124 1.61 14.18 10.02
N GLN A 125 1.61 13.86 8.73
CA GLN A 125 1.55 14.82 7.62
C GLN A 125 0.19 14.78 6.91
N TRP A 126 -0.75 13.97 7.42
CA TRP A 126 -2.14 13.95 6.97
C TRP A 126 -2.92 15.12 7.56
N ASN A 127 -2.44 16.32 7.25
CA ASN A 127 -3.02 17.59 7.65
C ASN A 127 -2.77 18.67 6.60
N VAL A 128 -3.53 19.76 6.72
CA VAL A 128 -3.35 21.00 5.96
C VAL A 128 -3.36 22.18 6.92
N ASN A 129 -2.57 23.20 6.59
CA ASN A 129 -2.60 24.49 7.29
C ASN A 129 -3.84 25.26 6.82
N VAL A 130 -4.71 25.65 7.76
CA VAL A 130 -5.85 26.53 7.51
C VAL A 130 -5.60 27.86 8.19
N GLN A 131 -5.64 28.93 7.40
CA GLN A 131 -5.59 30.30 7.91
C GLN A 131 -6.99 30.73 8.31
N TYR A 132 -7.11 31.28 9.52
CA TYR A 132 -8.33 31.91 9.97
C TYR A 132 -8.18 33.42 9.88
N GLU A 133 -9.20 34.09 9.32
CA GLU A 133 -9.33 35.54 9.34
C GLU A 133 -9.64 36.01 10.77
N THR A 134 -8.59 36.04 11.59
CA THR A 134 -8.58 36.63 12.94
C THR A 134 -7.67 37.85 12.91
N LEU A 135 -7.84 38.79 13.85
CA LEU A 135 -7.00 40.00 13.95
C LEU A 135 -5.50 39.68 14.07
N SER A 136 -5.14 38.46 14.47
CA SER A 136 -3.77 37.97 14.61
C SER A 136 -3.32 36.98 13.52
N GLY A 137 -4.15 36.66 12.52
CA GLY A 137 -3.79 35.75 11.43
C GLY A 137 -3.37 34.34 11.89
N MET A 138 -4.12 33.74 12.82
CA MET A 138 -3.78 32.40 13.33
C MET A 138 -3.90 31.33 12.25
N THR A 139 -2.86 30.50 12.12
CA THR A 139 -2.87 29.26 11.33
C THR A 139 -3.08 28.08 12.26
N LYS A 140 -4.02 27.18 11.95
CA LYS A 140 -4.12 25.87 12.63
C LYS A 140 -4.07 24.75 11.62
N ASN A 141 -3.56 23.61 12.06
CA ASN A 141 -3.60 22.37 11.29
C ASN A 141 -4.98 21.72 11.42
N HIS A 142 -5.58 21.38 10.28
CA HIS A 142 -6.72 20.46 10.20
C HIS A 142 -6.21 19.11 9.70
N GLY A 143 -6.67 18.03 10.32
CA GLY A 143 -6.23 16.67 10.07
C GLY A 143 -5.56 16.07 11.29
N VAL A 144 -4.55 15.24 11.05
CA VAL A 144 -3.81 14.50 12.07
C VAL A 144 -2.71 15.38 12.67
N SER A 145 -2.65 15.41 14.01
CA SER A 145 -1.53 15.93 14.79
C SER A 145 -0.85 14.77 15.52
N CYS A 146 0.45 14.95 15.78
CA CYS A 146 1.24 13.95 16.48
C CYS A 146 2.07 14.59 17.58
N SER A 147 2.28 13.81 18.64
CA SER A 147 3.23 14.11 19.70
C SER A 147 4.67 13.80 19.26
N VAL A 148 5.61 14.07 20.16
CA VAL A 148 7.01 13.61 20.01
C VAL A 148 7.01 12.09 19.80
N GLY A 149 7.80 11.61 18.83
CA GLY A 149 7.88 10.18 18.49
C GLY A 149 6.84 9.71 17.47
N ASN A 150 6.29 10.60 16.64
CA ASN A 150 5.38 10.25 15.52
C ASN A 150 4.10 9.51 15.94
N THR A 151 3.67 9.69 17.18
CA THR A 151 2.45 9.10 17.71
C THR A 151 1.29 10.09 17.55
N VAL A 152 0.20 9.63 16.95
CA VAL A 152 -1.03 10.41 16.74
C VAL A 152 -1.65 10.72 18.10
N ASP A 153 -1.90 12.00 18.38
CA ASP A 153 -2.50 12.46 19.63
C ASP A 153 -3.83 13.20 19.42
N ALA A 154 -4.07 13.71 18.22
CA ALA A 154 -5.32 14.39 17.88
C ALA A 154 -5.67 14.29 16.39
N VAL A 155 -6.97 14.24 16.11
CA VAL A 155 -7.54 14.37 14.78
C VAL A 155 -8.57 15.50 14.81
N VAL A 156 -8.28 16.59 14.08
CA VAL A 156 -9.09 17.83 14.09
C VAL A 156 -9.64 18.08 12.70
N ILE A 157 -10.93 17.79 12.49
CA ILE A 157 -11.58 17.84 11.16
C ILE A 157 -12.86 18.68 11.15
N PRO A 158 -12.79 19.96 11.54
CA PRO A 158 -13.96 20.81 11.63
C PRO A 158 -14.61 20.98 10.26
N GLU A 159 -15.95 21.08 10.25
CA GLU A 159 -16.75 21.41 9.06
C GLU A 159 -16.47 20.51 7.83
N ASN A 160 -16.00 19.29 8.06
CA ASN A 160 -15.56 18.40 6.99
C ASN A 160 -16.66 17.43 6.52
N ASN A 161 -17.94 17.75 6.77
CA ASN A 161 -19.10 16.92 6.41
C ASN A 161 -18.94 15.44 6.88
N VAL A 162 -18.29 15.27 8.02
CA VAL A 162 -18.09 13.97 8.68
C VAL A 162 -19.47 13.40 8.99
N SER A 163 -19.75 12.19 8.53
CA SER A 163 -21.05 11.54 8.70
C SER A 163 -20.89 10.15 9.30
N ARG A 164 -22.00 9.47 9.62
CA ARG A 164 -22.02 8.09 10.15
C ARG A 164 -21.43 7.98 11.56
N SER A 165 -20.61 6.97 11.84
CA SER A 165 -20.16 6.56 13.18
C SER A 165 -18.65 6.57 13.31
N LEU A 166 -18.16 6.79 14.53
CA LEU A 166 -16.75 6.61 14.89
C LEU A 166 -16.43 5.11 15.02
N PRO A 167 -15.39 4.59 14.33
CA PRO A 167 -14.97 3.20 14.47
C PRO A 167 -14.20 3.00 15.79
N SER A 168 -14.22 1.78 16.34
CA SER A 168 -13.51 1.43 17.57
C SER A 168 -11.99 1.50 17.43
N GLU A 169 -11.50 1.38 16.20
CA GLU A 169 -10.09 1.36 15.82
C GLU A 169 -9.37 2.68 16.15
N ILE A 170 -10.10 3.77 16.38
CA ILE A 170 -9.52 5.04 16.87
C ILE A 170 -8.97 4.94 18.30
N GLY A 171 -9.28 3.85 19.02
CA GLY A 171 -8.78 3.54 20.35
C GLY A 171 -7.70 2.46 20.41
N LEU A 172 -7.16 2.02 19.26
CA LEU A 172 -5.99 1.15 19.17
C LEU A 172 -4.71 1.94 19.50
#